data_AF-A0A2V8UQB8-F1
#
_entry.id   AF-A0A2V8UQB8-F1
#
_cell.length_a   1.000
_cell.length_b   1.000
_cell.length_c   1.000
_cell.angle_alpha   90.00
_cell.angle_beta   90.00
_cell.angle_gamma   90.00
#
_symmetry.space_group_name_H-M   'P 1'
#
loop_
_entity.id
_entity.type
_entity.pdbx_description
1 polymer ?
#
loop_
_entity_poly.entity_id
_entity_poly.type
_entity_poly.pdbx_seq_one_letter_code
_entity_poly.pdbx_strand_id
1 'polypeptide(L)'
;MMISISEEDAQLERDEVKLLLDRRVDALVLASAQTPACKDLFRATEEHKVPYVLIDRKIAGLKANYVGVNDATVGQIATEHLIACGPLLAHIGGPKIGSAIGRMEGYRRASRPSISIDGSFVVYFC
;
A
#
# COMPACT_ATOMS: atom_id res chain seq x y z
N MET A 1 1.43 -24.06 -7.98
CA MET A 1 1.07 -22.64 -7.74
C MET A 1 -0.21 -22.62 -6.94
N MET A 2 -0.22 -21.91 -5.80
CA MET A 2 -1.40 -21.72 -4.96
C MET A 2 -1.74 -20.23 -4.93
N ILE A 3 -3.03 -19.91 -4.87
CA ILE A 3 -3.54 -18.54 -4.79
C ILE A 3 -4.50 -18.48 -3.62
N SER A 4 -4.39 -17.41 -2.83
CA SER A 4 -5.30 -17.11 -1.73
C SER A 4 -5.67 -15.63 -1.75
N ILE A 5 -6.84 -15.30 -1.21
CA ILE A 5 -7.42 -13.95 -1.20
C ILE A 5 -7.76 -13.62 0.24
N SER A 6 -7.20 -12.52 0.75
CA SER A 6 -7.44 -12.06 2.12
C SER A 6 -8.64 -11.12 2.26
N GLU A 7 -9.26 -10.68 1.16
CA GLU A 7 -10.36 -9.70 1.16
C GLU A 7 -10.05 -8.41 1.95
N GLU A 8 -8.79 -7.97 1.95
CA GLU A 8 -8.32 -6.83 2.77
C GLU A 8 -8.42 -7.07 4.29
N ASP A 9 -8.70 -8.31 4.72
CA ASP A 9 -8.74 -8.71 6.12
C ASP A 9 -7.37 -9.25 6.59
N ALA A 10 -6.78 -8.55 7.56
CA ALA A 10 -5.47 -8.87 8.11
C ALA A 10 -5.45 -10.17 8.94
N GLN A 11 -6.58 -10.62 9.49
CA GLN A 11 -6.65 -11.91 10.16
C GLN A 11 -6.74 -13.04 9.14
N LEU A 12 -7.61 -12.92 8.14
CA LEU A 12 -7.72 -13.90 7.07
C LEU A 12 -6.39 -14.07 6.33
N GLU A 13 -5.68 -12.98 6.03
CA GLU A 13 -4.34 -13.05 5.45
C GLU A 13 -3.37 -13.90 6.28
N ARG A 14 -3.40 -13.76 7.62
CA ARG A 14 -2.53 -14.54 8.52
C ARG A 14 -2.86 -16.02 8.47
N ASP A 15 -4.13 -16.36 8.48
CA ASP A 15 -4.59 -17.76 8.46
C ASP A 15 -4.25 -18.42 7.11
N GLU A 16 -4.42 -17.69 6.02
CA GLU A 16 -4.08 -18.14 4.67
C GLU A 16 -2.57 -18.30 4.47
N VAL A 17 -1.77 -17.35 4.93
CA VAL A 17 -0.31 -17.47 4.89
C VAL A 17 0.15 -18.67 5.71
N LYS A 18 -0.42 -18.88 6.91
CA LYS A 18 -0.12 -20.05 7.73
C LYS A 18 -0.41 -21.36 6.98
N LEU A 19 -1.57 -21.46 6.33
CA LEU A 19 -1.93 -22.63 5.53
C LEU A 19 -0.94 -22.89 4.39
N LEU A 20 -0.45 -21.83 3.72
CA LEU A 20 0.56 -21.94 2.67
C LEU A 20 1.91 -22.41 3.21
N LEU A 21 2.33 -21.88 4.37
CA LEU A 21 3.55 -22.32 5.06
C LEU A 21 3.47 -23.78 5.49
N ASP A 22 2.34 -24.21 6.05
CA ASP A 22 2.09 -25.62 6.45
C ASP A 22 2.17 -26.57 5.25
N ARG A 23 1.80 -26.09 4.05
CA ARG A 23 1.92 -26.81 2.77
C ARG A 23 3.31 -26.73 2.15
N ARG A 24 4.28 -26.09 2.81
CA ARG A 24 5.70 -26.00 2.40
C ARG A 24 5.89 -25.39 1.02
N VAL A 25 5.22 -24.27 0.75
CA VAL A 25 5.51 -23.49 -0.47
C VAL A 25 6.97 -23.03 -0.49
N ASP A 26 7.56 -22.98 -1.69
CA ASP A 26 8.96 -22.58 -1.86
C ASP A 26 9.19 -21.07 -1.66
N ALA A 27 8.16 -20.26 -1.92
CA ALA A 27 8.21 -18.79 -1.79
C ALA A 27 6.79 -18.20 -1.71
N LEU A 28 6.70 -16.96 -1.21
CA LEU A 28 5.46 -16.17 -1.17
C LEU A 28 5.57 -14.87 -1.96
N VAL A 29 4.50 -14.50 -2.67
CA VAL A 29 4.30 -13.17 -3.25
C VAL A 29 3.10 -12.57 -2.54
N LEU A 30 3.30 -11.47 -1.82
CA LEU A 30 2.31 -10.94 -0.87
C LEU A 30 1.87 -9.52 -1.25
N ALA A 31 0.58 -9.37 -1.60
CA ALA A 31 -0.12 -8.09 -1.62
C ALA A 31 -0.80 -7.91 -0.26
N SER A 32 -0.03 -7.42 0.72
CA SER A 32 -0.41 -7.57 2.12
C SER A 32 -1.48 -6.56 2.58
N ALA A 33 -2.42 -7.05 3.40
CA ALA A 33 -3.42 -6.26 4.12
C ALA A 33 -2.92 -5.85 5.53
N GLN A 34 -1.76 -6.36 5.96
CA GLN A 34 -1.18 -6.01 7.26
C GLN A 34 -0.84 -4.51 7.35
N THR A 35 -1.07 -3.95 8.53
CA THR A 35 -0.56 -2.62 8.87
C THR A 35 0.95 -2.68 9.16
N PRO A 36 1.69 -1.57 9.03
CA PRO A 36 3.11 -1.52 9.40
C PRO A 36 3.43 -1.88 10.86
N ALA A 37 2.43 -1.81 11.76
CA ALA A 37 2.57 -2.20 13.15
C ALA A 37 2.53 -3.72 13.36
N CYS A 38 1.90 -4.46 12.45
CA CYS A 38 1.71 -5.90 12.56
C CYS A 38 2.79 -6.65 11.78
N LYS A 39 3.76 -7.24 12.50
CA LYS A 39 4.88 -7.97 11.89
C LYS A 39 4.84 -9.49 12.11
N ASP A 40 3.83 -10.00 12.80
CA ASP A 40 3.76 -11.41 13.20
C ASP A 40 3.73 -12.37 12.00
N LEU A 41 2.99 -12.01 10.93
CA LEU A 41 2.93 -12.78 9.69
C LEU A 41 4.33 -12.95 9.08
N PHE A 42 5.07 -11.85 8.97
CA PHE A 42 6.40 -11.86 8.36
C PHE A 42 7.42 -12.58 9.24
N ARG A 43 7.35 -12.41 10.56
CA ARG A 43 8.19 -13.16 11.50
C ARG A 43 7.94 -14.67 11.37
N ALA A 44 6.69 -15.11 11.31
CA ALA A 44 6.35 -16.52 11.11
C ALA A 44 6.90 -17.04 9.77
N THR A 45 6.81 -16.24 8.71
CA THR A 45 7.37 -16.58 7.39
C THR A 45 8.90 -16.73 7.43
N GLU A 46 9.59 -15.83 8.13
CA GLU A 46 11.04 -15.86 8.33
C GLU A 46 11.49 -17.07 9.17
N GLU A 47 10.73 -17.44 10.21
CA GLU A 47 10.96 -18.63 11.04
C GLU A 47 10.86 -19.93 10.22
N HIS A 48 9.93 -19.98 9.27
CA HIS A 48 9.80 -21.10 8.32
C HIS A 48 10.86 -21.10 7.23
N LYS A 49 11.71 -20.05 7.15
CA LYS A 49 12.74 -19.84 6.13
C LYS A 49 12.17 -19.82 4.70
N VAL A 50 10.93 -19.39 4.54
CA VAL A 50 10.30 -19.23 3.23
C VAL A 50 10.56 -17.80 2.74
N PRO A 51 11.26 -17.60 1.61
CA PRO A 51 11.48 -16.28 1.05
C PRO A 51 10.15 -15.66 0.59
N TYR A 52 10.02 -14.34 0.74
CA TYR A 52 8.84 -13.61 0.29
C TYR A 52 9.20 -12.28 -0.35
N VAL A 53 8.33 -11.81 -1.24
CA VAL A 53 8.37 -10.49 -1.86
C VAL A 53 7.05 -9.77 -1.66
N LEU A 54 7.11 -8.50 -1.28
CA LEU A 54 5.94 -7.64 -1.18
C LEU A 54 5.62 -7.01 -2.53
N ILE A 55 4.33 -6.93 -2.86
CA ILE A 55 3.82 -6.19 -4.01
C ILE A 55 2.74 -5.21 -3.55
N ASP A 56 2.46 -4.19 -4.39
CA ASP A 56 1.46 -3.13 -4.17
C ASP A 56 1.75 -2.19 -2.99
N ARG A 57 2.09 -2.73 -1.81
CA ARG A 57 2.28 -1.97 -0.57
C ARG A 57 3.59 -2.30 0.10
N LYS A 58 4.37 -1.25 0.36
CA LYS A 58 5.57 -1.36 1.19
C LYS A 58 5.21 -1.32 2.66
N ILE A 59 5.76 -2.24 3.44
CA ILE A 59 5.60 -2.29 4.90
C ILE A 59 6.84 -1.68 5.56
N ALA A 60 6.64 -0.60 6.32
CA ALA A 60 7.73 0.15 6.92
C ALA A 60 8.49 -0.68 7.97
N GLY A 61 9.83 -0.64 7.91
CA GLY A 61 10.70 -1.33 8.84
C GLY A 61 10.73 -2.85 8.70
N LEU A 62 10.23 -3.39 7.59
CA LEU A 62 10.44 -4.78 7.19
C LEU A 62 11.60 -4.87 6.20
N LYS A 63 12.52 -5.82 6.40
CA LYS A 63 13.64 -6.06 5.49
C LYS A 63 13.24 -7.07 4.40
N ALA A 64 12.19 -6.72 3.65
CA ALA A 64 11.68 -7.55 2.56
C ALA A 64 11.96 -6.90 1.20
N ASN A 65 12.14 -7.72 0.17
CA ASN A 65 12.10 -7.25 -1.20
C ASN A 65 10.70 -6.69 -1.50
N TYR A 66 10.64 -5.60 -2.26
CA TYR A 66 9.39 -4.92 -2.59
C TYR A 66 9.38 -4.53 -4.06
N VAL A 67 8.28 -4.84 -4.74
CA VAL A 67 8.01 -4.42 -6.11
C VAL A 67 6.76 -3.54 -6.12
N GLY A 68 6.93 -2.28 -6.50
CA GLY A 68 5.84 -1.34 -6.62
C GLY A 68 6.33 0.01 -7.13
N VAL A 69 5.49 1.02 -7.00
CA VAL A 69 5.76 2.38 -7.51
C VAL A 69 6.19 3.33 -6.39
N ASN A 70 6.75 4.47 -6.77
CA ASN A 70 6.85 5.61 -5.86
C ASN A 70 5.49 6.33 -5.83
N ASP A 71 4.64 5.95 -4.87
CA ASP A 71 3.29 6.51 -4.74
C ASP A 71 3.28 8.04 -4.62
N ALA A 72 4.30 8.64 -4.02
CA ALA A 72 4.41 10.08 -3.89
C ALA A 72 4.74 10.76 -5.23
N THR A 73 5.54 10.12 -6.08
CA THR A 73 5.76 10.57 -7.46
C THR A 73 4.50 10.39 -8.31
N VAL A 74 3.80 9.26 -8.17
CA VAL A 74 2.54 9.00 -8.88
C VAL A 74 1.48 10.05 -8.53
N GLY A 75 1.30 10.33 -7.24
CA GLY A 75 0.35 11.36 -6.79
C GLY A 75 0.70 12.77 -7.30
N GLN A 76 2.00 13.07 -7.43
CA GLN A 76 2.46 14.35 -7.98
C GLN A 76 2.14 14.45 -9.48
N ILE A 77 2.55 13.46 -10.29
CA ILE A 77 2.33 13.47 -11.74
C ILE A 77 0.85 13.58 -12.08
N ALA A 78 0.00 12.79 -11.39
CA ALA A 78 -1.45 12.84 -11.60
C ALA A 78 -2.02 14.23 -11.28
N THR A 79 -1.56 14.84 -10.18
CA THR A 79 -2.02 16.16 -9.75
C THR A 79 -1.58 17.26 -10.70
N GLU A 80 -0.32 17.27 -11.11
CA GLU A 80 0.23 18.24 -12.07
C GLU A 80 -0.52 18.19 -13.41
N HIS A 81 -0.82 16.99 -13.90
CA HIS A 81 -1.61 16.80 -15.10
C HIS A 81 -3.03 17.39 -14.96
N LEU A 82 -3.71 17.12 -13.85
CA LEU A 82 -5.06 17.63 -13.62
C LEU A 82 -5.12 19.15 -13.46
N ILE A 83 -4.13 19.75 -12.77
CA ILE A 83 -4.00 21.22 -12.67
C ILE A 83 -3.82 21.84 -14.06
N ALA A 84 -3.05 21.21 -14.95
CA ALA A 84 -2.89 21.69 -16.32
C ALA A 84 -4.19 21.59 -17.14
N CYS A 85 -5.06 20.64 -16.81
CA CYS A 85 -6.34 20.40 -17.51
C CYS A 85 -7.51 21.27 -17.00
N GLY A 86 -7.46 21.79 -15.77
CA GLY A 86 -8.54 22.63 -15.24
C GLY A 86 -8.40 23.05 -13.78
N PRO A 87 -9.31 23.93 -13.31
CA PRO A 87 -9.13 24.67 -12.06
C PRO A 87 -9.62 23.94 -10.79
N LEU A 88 -10.40 22.85 -10.92
CA LEU A 88 -10.99 22.16 -9.77
C LEU A 88 -10.33 20.80 -9.57
N LEU A 89 -9.75 20.61 -8.39
CA LEU A 89 -9.04 19.39 -8.03
C LEU A 89 -9.50 18.92 -6.64
N ALA A 90 -9.93 17.66 -6.57
CA ALA A 90 -10.24 16.99 -5.31
C ALA A 90 -9.43 15.71 -5.19
N HIS A 91 -8.95 15.41 -3.99
CA HIS A 91 -8.30 14.15 -3.66
C HIS A 91 -9.25 13.24 -2.91
N ILE A 92 -9.59 12.12 -3.53
CA ILE A 92 -10.38 11.05 -2.91
C ILE A 92 -9.42 9.92 -2.55
N GLY A 93 -9.20 9.73 -1.25
CA GLY A 93 -8.28 8.73 -0.71
C GLY A 93 -8.99 7.57 -0.02
N GLY A 94 -8.40 6.38 -0.11
CA GLY A 94 -8.81 5.24 0.71
C GLY A 94 -8.25 5.33 2.15
N PRO A 95 -8.32 4.22 2.92
CA PRO A 95 -7.70 4.12 4.24
C PRO A 95 -6.24 4.56 4.24
N LYS A 96 -5.72 4.99 5.40
CA LYS A 96 -4.34 5.50 5.55
C LYS A 96 -3.29 4.37 5.51
N ILE A 97 -3.19 3.69 4.37
CA ILE A 97 -2.18 2.70 4.03
C ILE A 97 -1.03 3.36 3.26
N GLY A 98 0.09 2.65 3.12
CA GLY A 98 1.34 3.19 2.55
C GLY A 98 1.16 3.89 1.20
N SER A 99 0.40 3.28 0.28
CA SER A 99 0.15 3.84 -1.05
C SER A 99 -0.73 5.09 -1.01
N ALA A 100 -1.80 5.08 -0.23
CA ALA A 100 -2.68 6.24 -0.04
C ALA A 100 -1.93 7.42 0.60
N ILE A 101 -1.08 7.16 1.59
CA ILE A 101 -0.24 8.19 2.23
C ILE A 101 0.72 8.81 1.21
N GLY A 102 1.42 7.99 0.43
CA GLY A 102 2.33 8.47 -0.60
C GLY A 102 1.62 9.33 -1.64
N ARG A 103 0.50 8.86 -2.20
CA ARG A 103 -0.27 9.61 -3.21
C ARG A 103 -0.78 10.95 -2.68
N MET A 104 -1.23 10.98 -1.42
CA MET A 104 -1.63 12.22 -0.74
C MET A 104 -0.44 13.19 -0.57
N GLU A 105 0.76 12.69 -0.27
CA GLU A 105 1.96 13.53 -0.24
C GLU A 105 2.26 14.15 -1.61
N GLY A 106 2.20 13.34 -2.67
CA GLY A 106 2.34 13.79 -4.06
C GLY A 106 1.35 14.90 -4.42
N TYR A 107 0.07 14.68 -4.11
CA TYR A 107 -0.99 15.66 -4.27
C TYR A 107 -0.68 16.98 -3.56
N ARG A 108 -0.33 16.92 -2.27
CA ARG A 108 -0.02 18.13 -1.49
C ARG A 108 1.18 18.89 -2.05
N ARG A 109 2.20 18.20 -2.56
CA ARG A 109 3.38 18.83 -3.16
C ARG A 109 3.03 19.59 -4.43
N ALA A 110 2.25 18.98 -5.32
CA ALA A 110 1.84 19.58 -6.58
C ALA A 110 0.78 20.69 -6.43
N SER A 111 -0.09 20.62 -5.42
CA SER A 111 -1.15 21.62 -5.23
C SER A 111 -0.66 22.91 -4.57
N ARG A 112 0.33 22.85 -3.67
CA ARG A 112 0.86 24.02 -2.91
C ARG A 112 1.16 25.27 -3.76
N PRO A 113 1.73 25.18 -4.98
CA PRO A 113 2.04 26.35 -5.80
C PRO A 113 0.83 26.95 -6.53
N SER A 114 -0.24 26.17 -6.73
CA SER A 114 -1.28 26.49 -7.71
C SER A 114 -2.67 26.66 -7.10
N ILE A 115 -2.96 25.97 -5.98
CA ILE A 115 -4.30 25.91 -5.37
C ILE A 115 -4.16 25.85 -3.84
N SER A 116 -4.85 26.74 -3.13
CA SER A 116 -5.02 26.62 -1.67
C SER A 116 -5.80 25.34 -1.36
N ILE A 117 -5.16 24.37 -0.70
CA ILE A 117 -5.79 23.11 -0.32
C ILE A 117 -6.75 23.39 0.85
N ASP A 118 -8.04 23.60 0.58
CA ASP A 118 -9.07 23.53 1.61
C ASP A 118 -9.35 22.06 1.96
N GLY A 119 -9.62 21.78 3.24
CA GLY A 119 -9.89 20.43 3.76
C GLY A 119 -11.13 19.80 3.13
N SER A 120 -12.03 20.60 2.57
CA SER A 120 -13.22 20.16 1.81
C SER A 120 -12.88 19.40 0.52
N PHE A 121 -11.67 19.59 -0.04
CA PHE A 121 -11.20 18.89 -1.25
C PHE A 121 -10.48 17.57 -0.97
N VAL A 122 -10.40 17.15 0.30
CA VAL A 122 -9.80 15.87 0.69
C VAL A 122 -10.85 15.00 1.36
N VAL A 123 -11.33 13.99 0.64
CA VAL A 123 -12.33 13.05 1.16
C VAL A 123 -11.67 11.70 1.36
N TYR A 124 -11.88 11.11 2.54
CA TYR A 124 -11.48 9.73 2.83
C TYR A 124 -12.72 8.86 2.94
N PHE A 125 -12.68 7.68 2.32
CA PHE A 125 -13.69 6.64 2.47
C PHE A 125 -13.10 5.44 3.23
N CYS A 126 -13.92 4.82 4.08
CA CYS A 126 -13.61 3.61 4.83
C CYS A 126 -14.45 2.46 4.28
#